data_AF-A0A7X8WFJ0-F1
#
_entry.id   AF-A0A7X8WFJ0-F1
#
_cell.length_a   1.000
_cell.length_b   1.000
_cell.length_c   1.000
_cell.angle_alpha   90.00
_cell.angle_beta   90.00
_cell.angle_gamma   90.00
#
_symmetry.space_group_name_H-M   'P 1'
#
loop_
_entity.id
_entity.type
_entity.pdbx_description
1 polymer ?
#
loop_
_entity_poly.entity_id
_entity_poly.type
_entity_poly.pdbx_seq_one_letter_code
_entity_poly.pdbx_strand_id
1 'polypeptide(L)'
;PCYGHAGDGNLHATVIKNPDSTMEHWRAIEPRILGELYEFITGKLGGKISGEHGIGLKRREFFKEFTSPVEYRVMQSIKRALDPKGIMNPGKILL
;
A
#
# COMPACT_ATOMS: atom_id res chain seq x y z
N PRO A 1 -7.12 14.75 7.32
CA PRO A 1 -7.33 15.58 6.11
C PRO A 1 -7.54 14.69 4.89
N CYS A 2 -8.48 15.08 4.04
CA CYS A 2 -8.82 14.33 2.84
C CYS A 2 -9.10 15.32 1.72
N TYR A 3 -8.32 15.23 0.65
CA TYR A 3 -8.41 16.07 -0.55
C TYR A 3 -7.94 15.25 -1.75
N GLY A 4 -8.07 15.77 -2.97
CA GLY A 4 -7.51 15.06 -4.11
C GLY A 4 -7.89 15.65 -5.45
N HIS A 5 -7.69 14.85 -6.48
CA HIS A 5 -7.88 15.20 -7.87
C HIS A 5 -9.16 14.51 -8.35
N ALA A 6 -10.26 15.27 -8.42
CA ALA A 6 -11.54 14.70 -8.83
C ALA A 6 -11.55 14.23 -10.30
N GLY A 7 -10.72 14.87 -11.14
CA GLY A 7 -10.67 14.59 -12.58
C GLY A 7 -10.15 13.20 -12.95
N ASP A 8 -9.33 12.58 -12.09
CA ASP A 8 -8.76 11.24 -12.30
C ASP A 8 -9.18 10.24 -11.20
N GLY A 9 -10.04 10.65 -10.26
CA GLY A 9 -10.53 9.81 -9.17
C GLY A 9 -9.50 9.53 -8.07
N ASN A 10 -8.46 10.36 -7.93
CA ASN A 10 -7.38 10.14 -6.97
C ASN A 10 -7.61 10.90 -5.66
N LEU A 11 -7.68 10.17 -4.54
CA LEU A 11 -7.91 10.72 -3.20
C LEU A 11 -6.67 10.58 -2.31
N HIS A 12 -6.28 11.69 -1.70
CA HIS A 12 -5.22 11.80 -0.71
C HIS A 12 -5.81 11.75 0.70
N ALA A 13 -5.87 10.55 1.27
CA ALA A 13 -6.30 10.33 2.65
C ALA A 13 -5.09 10.22 3.59
N THR A 14 -5.01 11.12 4.59
CA THR A 14 -3.97 11.06 5.63
C THR A 14 -4.60 10.74 6.98
N VAL A 15 -4.20 9.61 7.57
CA VAL A 15 -4.53 9.27 8.95
C VAL A 15 -3.62 10.09 9.87
N ILE A 16 -4.22 10.78 10.85
CA ILE A 16 -3.49 11.62 11.81
C ILE A 16 -3.55 10.96 13.19
N LYS A 17 -2.38 10.86 13.84
CA LYS A 17 -2.27 10.44 15.23
C LYS A 17 -2.98 11.44 16.14
N ASN A 18 -3.81 10.96 17.06
CA ASN A 18 -4.29 11.79 18.17
C ASN A 18 -3.06 12.36 18.95
N PRO A 19 -2.92 13.69 19.11
CA PRO A 19 -1.76 14.28 19.78
C PRO A 19 -1.53 13.69 21.19
N ASP A 20 -2.61 13.36 21.91
CA ASP A 20 -2.57 12.85 23.29
C ASP A 20 -2.19 11.36 23.39
N SER A 21 -2.17 10.63 22.27
CA SER A 21 -1.77 9.22 22.25
C SER A 21 -0.25 9.03 22.17
N THR A 22 0.26 7.97 22.81
CA THR A 22 1.67 7.59 22.70
C THR A 22 2.02 7.12 21.28
N MET A 23 3.29 7.22 20.90
CA MET A 23 3.76 6.69 19.62
C MET A 23 3.69 5.16 19.54
N GLU A 24 3.79 4.47 20.67
CA GLU A 24 3.62 3.01 20.73
C GLU A 24 2.19 2.62 20.38
N HIS A 25 1.20 3.27 21.01
CA HIS A 25 -0.20 3.07 20.67
C HIS A 25 -0.46 3.38 19.20
N TRP A 26 0.08 4.50 18.70
CA TRP A 26 -0.03 4.87 17.30
C TRP A 26 0.49 3.80 16.34
N ARG A 27 1.70 3.29 16.58
CA ARG A 27 2.33 2.24 15.75
C ARG A 27 1.54 0.93 15.77
N ALA A 28 0.80 0.66 16.84
CA ALA A 28 -0.07 -0.51 16.94
C ALA A 28 -1.42 -0.31 16.22
N ILE A 29 -1.95 0.92 16.15
CA ILE A 29 -3.27 1.18 15.55
C ILE A 29 -3.19 1.57 14.07
N GLU A 30 -2.16 2.29 13.65
CA GLU A 30 -2.02 2.81 12.28
C GLU A 30 -2.13 1.69 11.23
N PRO A 31 -1.44 0.52 11.37
CA PRO A 31 -1.56 -0.54 10.38
C PRO A 31 -2.97 -1.13 10.27
N ARG A 32 -3.72 -1.18 11.39
CA ARG A 32 -5.10 -1.68 11.40
C ARG A 32 -6.05 -0.74 10.67
N ILE A 33 -5.93 0.56 10.95
CA ILE A 33 -6.69 1.60 10.25
C ILE A 33 -6.42 1.54 8.74
N LEU A 34 -5.15 1.39 8.35
CA LEU A 34 -4.78 1.26 6.94
C LEU A 34 -5.32 -0.03 6.31
N GLY A 35 -5.28 -1.16 7.03
CA GLY A 35 -5.84 -2.43 6.56
C GLY A 35 -7.33 -2.32 6.27
N GLU A 36 -8.12 -1.82 7.22
CA GLU A 36 -9.57 -1.61 7.06
C GLU A 36 -9.89 -0.65 5.90
N LEU A 37 -9.13 0.45 5.78
CA LEU A 37 -9.28 1.40 4.70
C LEU A 37 -8.99 0.75 3.33
N TYR A 38 -7.91 -0.02 3.21
CA TYR A 38 -7.54 -0.67 1.95
C TYR A 38 -8.48 -1.81 1.58
N GLU A 39 -8.98 -2.57 2.55
CA GLU A 39 -10.00 -3.59 2.32
C GLU A 39 -11.28 -2.96 1.75
N PHE A 40 -11.73 -1.86 2.33
CA PHE A 40 -12.90 -1.14 1.83
C PHE A 40 -12.68 -0.61 0.41
N ILE A 41 -11.53 0.05 0.16
CA ILE A 41 -11.21 0.61 -1.15
C ILE A 41 -11.13 -0.48 -2.22
N THR A 42 -10.38 -1.56 -1.97
CA THR A 42 -10.13 -2.59 -2.99
C THR A 42 -11.30 -3.56 -3.13
N GLY A 43 -11.96 -3.93 -2.03
CA GLY A 43 -13.04 -4.91 -2.01
C GLY A 43 -14.43 -4.35 -2.31
N LYS A 44 -14.73 -3.10 -1.91
CA LYS A 44 -16.07 -2.50 -2.11
C LYS A 44 -16.12 -1.47 -3.21
N LEU A 45 -15.07 -0.66 -3.36
CA LEU A 45 -15.05 0.43 -4.33
C LEU A 45 -14.33 0.08 -5.65
N GLY A 46 -13.62 -1.05 -5.69
CA GLY A 46 -12.81 -1.44 -6.86
C GLY A 46 -11.59 -0.54 -7.08
N GLY A 47 -11.18 0.22 -6.07
CA GLY A 47 -10.02 1.11 -6.13
C GLY A 47 -8.68 0.38 -5.95
N LYS A 48 -7.59 1.17 -5.85
CA LYS A 48 -6.23 0.68 -5.63
C LYS A 48 -5.61 1.39 -4.42
N ILE A 49 -4.69 0.72 -3.72
CA ILE A 49 -4.06 1.23 -2.48
C ILE A 49 -3.07 2.39 -2.69
N SER A 50 -2.78 2.73 -3.95
CA SER A 50 -1.91 3.84 -4.32
C SER A 50 -2.34 4.38 -5.69
N GLY A 51 -2.71 5.66 -5.74
CA GLY A 51 -3.04 6.37 -6.99
C GLY A 51 -1.79 6.81 -7.74
N GLU A 52 -0.84 7.44 -7.03
CA GLU A 52 0.35 8.07 -7.66
C GLU A 52 1.69 7.75 -6.97
N HIS A 53 1.70 7.52 -5.66
CA HIS A 53 2.95 7.44 -4.87
C HIS A 53 3.63 6.06 -4.88
N GLY A 54 3.05 5.08 -5.59
CA GLY A 54 3.55 3.72 -5.66
C GLY A 54 3.49 2.94 -4.34
N ILE A 55 4.16 1.78 -4.33
CA ILE A 55 4.16 0.81 -3.21
C ILE A 55 5.37 1.01 -2.29
N GLY A 56 6.58 0.98 -2.86
CA GLY A 56 7.84 1.13 -2.13
C GLY A 56 8.00 0.13 -0.98
N LEU A 57 8.62 0.56 0.11
CA LEU A 57 8.69 -0.21 1.37
C LEU A 57 7.40 -0.06 2.19
N LYS A 58 6.88 1.17 2.26
CA LYS A 58 5.78 1.56 3.16
C LYS A 58 4.49 0.74 2.95
N ARG A 59 4.15 0.42 1.71
CA ARG A 59 2.90 -0.30 1.38
C ARG A 59 3.12 -1.75 0.96
N ARG A 60 4.34 -2.27 1.09
CA ARG A 60 4.72 -3.58 0.57
C ARG A 60 3.87 -4.72 1.15
N GLU A 61 3.69 -4.73 2.46
CA GLU A 61 2.88 -5.76 3.14
C GLU A 61 1.43 -5.71 2.67
N PHE A 62 0.83 -4.52 2.64
CA PHE A 62 -0.54 -4.29 2.15
C PHE A 62 -0.71 -4.61 0.65
N PHE A 63 0.32 -4.38 -0.17
CA PHE A 63 0.25 -4.68 -1.60
C PHE A 63 0.12 -6.19 -1.87
N LYS A 64 0.83 -7.02 -1.11
CA LYS A 64 0.68 -8.47 -1.20
C LYS A 64 -0.73 -8.93 -0.81
N GLU A 65 -1.34 -8.27 0.17
CA GLU A 65 -2.67 -8.60 0.69
C GLU A 65 -3.80 -8.13 -0.23
N PHE A 66 -3.74 -6.90 -0.73
CA PHE A 66 -4.85 -6.24 -1.41
C PHE A 66 -4.72 -6.14 -2.94
N THR A 67 -3.63 -6.62 -3.53
CA THR A 67 -3.53 -6.74 -5.00
C THR A 67 -3.95 -8.14 -5.45
N SER A 68 -4.36 -8.26 -6.71
CA SER A 68 -4.70 -9.56 -7.28
C SER A 68 -3.52 -10.55 -7.14
N PRO A 69 -3.75 -11.78 -6.65
CA PRO A 69 -2.71 -12.79 -6.59
C PRO A 69 -2.08 -13.10 -7.96
N VAL A 70 -2.83 -12.89 -9.04
CA VAL A 70 -2.32 -13.07 -10.42
C VAL A 70 -1.38 -11.92 -10.78
N GLU A 71 -1.79 -10.66 -10.56
CA GLU A 71 -0.95 -9.48 -10.78
C GLU A 71 0.37 -9.59 -9.99
N TYR A 72 0.27 -9.96 -8.71
CA TYR A 72 1.43 -10.11 -7.82
C TYR A 72 2.41 -11.16 -8.35
N ARG A 73 1.92 -12.34 -8.76
CA ARG A 73 2.76 -13.40 -9.34
C ARG A 73 3.43 -12.98 -10.64
N VAL A 74 2.72 -12.25 -11.51
CA VAL A 74 3.31 -11.72 -12.75
C VAL A 74 4.47 -10.78 -12.43
N MET A 75 4.30 -9.85 -11.48
CA MET A 75 5.37 -8.95 -11.06
C MET A 75 6.57 -9.70 -10.46
N GLN A 76 6.33 -10.76 -9.67
CA GLN A 76 7.41 -11.62 -9.15
C GLN A 76 8.17 -12.33 -10.28
N SER A 77 7.47 -12.85 -11.29
CA SER A 77 8.10 -13.50 -12.44
C SER A 77 8.98 -12.53 -13.23
N ILE A 78 8.48 -11.32 -13.49
CA ILE A 78 9.25 -10.26 -14.17
C ILE A 78 10.48 -9.88 -13.33
N LYS A 79 10.31 -9.69 -12.02
CA LYS A 79 11.42 -9.34 -11.12
C LYS A 79 12.52 -10.40 -11.12
N ARG A 80 12.16 -11.68 -11.07
CA ARG A 80 13.12 -12.80 -11.09
C ARG A 80 13.84 -12.90 -12.43
N ALA A 81 13.16 -12.64 -13.54
CA ALA A 81 13.77 -12.67 -14.87
C ALA A 81 14.79 -11.53 -15.07
N LEU A 82 14.47 -10.33 -14.58
CA LEU A 82 15.33 -9.15 -14.75
C LEU A 82 16.42 -9.01 -13.69
N ASP A 83 16.17 -9.46 -12.46
CA ASP A 83 17.08 -9.36 -11.33
C ASP A 83 17.18 -10.69 -10.57
N PRO A 84 17.79 -11.73 -11.19
CA PRO A 84 17.91 -13.05 -10.58
C PRO A 84 18.78 -13.06 -9.31
N LYS A 85 19.63 -12.04 -9.12
CA LYS A 85 20.47 -11.87 -7.92
C LYS A 85 19.80 -11.07 -6.81
N GLY A 86 18.64 -10.47 -7.08
CA GLY A 86 17.89 -9.67 -6.10
C GLY A 86 18.60 -8.38 -5.65
N ILE A 87 19.51 -7.83 -6.44
CA ILE A 87 20.34 -6.66 -6.04
C ILE A 87 19.68 -5.32 -6.40
N MET A 88 18.72 -5.32 -7.31
CA MET A 88 18.01 -4.10 -7.71
C MET A 88 16.92 -3.77 -6.68
N ASN A 89 17.30 -2.96 -5.69
CA ASN A 89 16.39 -2.36 -4.72
C ASN A 89 15.64 -3.40 -3.85
N PRO A 90 16.37 -4.24 -3.08
CA PRO A 90 15.81 -5.37 -2.35
C PRO A 90 14.77 -4.94 -1.31
N GLY A 91 13.76 -5.79 -1.10
CA GLY A 91 12.76 -5.63 -0.05
C GLY A 91 11.74 -4.52 -0.30
N LYS A 92 11.63 -3.98 -1.51
CA LYS A 92 10.61 -2.99 -1.90
C LYS A 92 9.64 -3.60 -2.92
N ILE A 93 8.38 -3.16 -2.86
CA ILE A 93 7.25 -3.59 -3.72
C ILE A 93 6.84 -5.06 -3.51
N LEU A 94 7.77 -6.00 -3.62
CA LEU A 94 7.53 -7.44 -3.48
C LEU A 94 8.24 -7.99 -2.22
N LEU A 95 7.59 -8.96 -1.56
CA LEU A 95 8.17 -9.83 -0.55
C LEU A 95 9.03 -10.92 -1.18
#